data_AF-A0A3N0B0K0-F1
#
_entry.id   AF-A0A3N0B0K0-F1
#
_cell.length_a   1.000
_cell.length_b   1.000
_cell.length_c   1.000
_cell.angle_alpha   90.00
_cell.angle_beta   90.00
_cell.angle_gamma   90.00
#
_symmetry.space_group_name_H-M   'P 1'
#
loop_
_entity.id
_entity.type
_entity.pdbx_description
1 polymer ?
#
loop_
_entity_poly.entity_id
_entity_poly.type
_entity_poly.pdbx_seq_one_letter_code
_entity_poly.pdbx_strand_id
1 'polypeptide(L)'
;MTARAYERSRERIMARFEDKEVARDIVTLAGMTEIYCADHHVDSLRTPYESEAVRAGVYPARKIPRLCPECAAHTRYGEVRRALCRREPRPSCKTCSNHCYAPAEQAFQRKAMAYAGPRAMFRGHAIEAIRHLIQTRLS
;
A
#
# COMPACT_ATOMS: atom_id res chain seq x y z
N MET A 1 -3.99 -13.05 8.42
CA MET A 1 -3.93 -14.28 7.61
C MET A 1 -2.93 -15.20 8.30
N THR A 2 -3.28 -16.48 8.52
CA THR A 2 -2.34 -17.44 9.13
C THR A 2 -1.23 -17.81 8.15
N ALA A 3 -0.06 -18.24 8.64
CA ALA A 3 1.07 -18.67 7.79
C ALA A 3 0.65 -19.73 6.76
N ARG A 4 -0.07 -20.76 7.20
CA ARG A 4 -0.60 -21.81 6.33
C ARG A 4 -1.58 -21.30 5.24
N ALA A 5 -2.37 -20.26 5.54
CA ALA A 5 -3.25 -19.65 4.55
C ALA A 5 -2.48 -18.78 3.55
N TYR A 6 -1.38 -18.16 3.99
CA TYR A 6 -0.47 -17.41 3.13
C TYR A 6 0.20 -18.32 2.12
N GLU A 7 0.82 -19.42 2.58
CA GLU A 7 1.54 -20.38 1.75
C GLU A 7 0.67 -20.88 0.59
N ARG A 8 -0.57 -21.29 0.87
CA ARG A 8 -1.54 -21.73 -0.16
C ARG A 8 -1.88 -20.65 -1.18
N SER A 9 -1.75 -19.39 -0.82
CA SER A 9 -2.05 -18.26 -1.69
C SER A 9 -0.80 -17.63 -2.29
N ARG A 10 0.40 -18.09 -1.91
CA ARG A 10 1.66 -17.41 -2.18
C ARG A 10 1.94 -17.31 -3.68
N GLU A 11 1.83 -18.42 -4.41
CA GLU A 11 1.99 -18.42 -5.88
C GLU A 11 1.08 -17.42 -6.56
N ARG A 12 -0.21 -17.40 -6.17
CA ARG A 12 -1.18 -16.43 -6.70
C ARG A 12 -0.80 -14.99 -6.35
N ILE A 13 -0.31 -14.74 -5.13
CA ILE A 13 0.15 -13.40 -4.73
C ILE A 13 1.32 -12.96 -5.59
N MET A 14 2.31 -13.82 -5.78
CA MET A 14 3.50 -13.53 -6.59
C MET A 14 3.11 -13.27 -8.05
N ALA A 15 2.24 -14.09 -8.64
CA ALA A 15 1.73 -13.84 -9.99
C ALA A 15 0.99 -12.49 -10.11
N ARG A 16 0.26 -12.08 -9.07
CA ARG A 16 -0.45 -10.78 -9.06
C ARG A 16 0.48 -9.58 -8.86
N PHE A 17 1.71 -9.77 -8.37
CA PHE A 17 2.69 -8.69 -8.28
C PHE A 17 3.26 -8.26 -9.64
N GLU A 18 3.15 -9.10 -10.67
CA GLU A 18 3.53 -8.76 -12.05
C GLU A 18 2.50 -7.84 -12.74
N ASP A 19 1.28 -7.76 -12.20
CA ASP A 19 0.24 -6.87 -12.70
C ASP A 19 0.59 -5.41 -12.40
N LYS A 20 0.67 -4.59 -13.45
CA LYS A 20 1.10 -3.19 -13.36
C LYS A 20 0.18 -2.33 -12.51
N GLU A 21 -1.14 -2.58 -12.52
CA GLU A 21 -2.08 -1.84 -11.71
C GLU A 21 -1.90 -2.20 -10.24
N VAL A 22 -1.83 -3.50 -9.94
CA VAL A 22 -1.55 -4.00 -8.58
C VAL A 22 -0.24 -3.42 -8.05
N ALA A 23 0.83 -3.47 -8.85
CA ALA A 23 2.12 -2.93 -8.47
C ALA A 23 2.06 -1.43 -8.17
N ARG A 24 1.41 -0.65 -9.05
CA ARG A 24 1.23 0.80 -8.85
C ARG A 24 0.47 1.12 -7.58
N ASP A 25 -0.59 0.37 -7.28
CA ASP A 25 -1.38 0.57 -6.07
C ASP A 25 -0.59 0.24 -4.80
N ILE A 26 0.20 -0.84 -4.85
CA ILE A 26 1.08 -1.25 -3.75
C ILE A 26 2.14 -0.18 -3.47
N VAL A 27 2.81 0.32 -4.51
CA VAL A 27 3.80 1.40 -4.39
C VAL A 27 3.14 2.67 -3.85
N THR A 28 1.94 3.00 -4.30
CA THR A 28 1.19 4.18 -3.83
C THR A 28 0.83 4.05 -2.35
N LEU A 29 0.30 2.89 -1.94
CA LEU A 29 -0.01 2.58 -0.55
C LEU A 29 1.21 2.77 0.34
N ALA A 30 2.35 2.18 -0.04
CA ALA A 30 3.57 2.20 0.74
C ALA A 30 4.17 3.61 0.84
N GLY A 31 4.13 4.40 -0.23
CA GLY A 31 4.54 5.81 -0.20
C GLY A 31 3.67 6.67 0.71
N MET A 32 2.35 6.42 0.75
CA MET A 32 1.45 7.08 1.71
C MET A 32 1.78 6.69 3.16
N THR A 33 2.06 5.41 3.39
CA THR A 33 2.52 4.93 4.70
C THR A 33 3.85 5.56 5.11
N GLU A 34 4.78 5.75 4.16
CA GLU A 34 6.07 6.40 4.43
C GLU A 34 5.92 7.84 4.90
N ILE A 35 5.07 8.63 4.23
CA ILE A 35 4.79 10.01 4.63
C ILE A 35 4.26 10.05 6.06
N TYR A 36 3.28 9.19 6.38
CA TYR A 36 2.74 9.09 7.73
C TYR A 36 3.81 8.67 8.75
N CYS A 37 4.59 7.63 8.43
CA CYS A 37 5.62 7.10 9.31
C CYS A 37 6.71 8.14 9.61
N ALA A 38 7.13 8.91 8.61
CA ALA A 38 8.17 9.93 8.76
C ALA A 38 7.78 11.03 9.77
N ASP A 39 6.50 11.36 9.84
CA ASP A 39 6.02 12.50 10.62
C ASP A 39 5.51 12.07 12.02
N HIS A 40 5.34 10.77 12.27
CA HIS A 40 4.78 10.24 13.52
C HIS A 40 5.71 9.32 14.30
N HIS A 41 6.73 8.74 13.66
CA HIS A 41 7.59 7.74 14.29
C HIS A 41 9.06 8.16 14.24
N VAL A 42 9.83 7.67 15.21
CA VAL A 42 11.25 8.01 15.38
C VAL A 42 12.06 7.58 14.17
N ASP A 43 12.86 8.50 13.61
CA ASP A 43 13.60 8.23 12.36
C ASP A 43 14.63 7.10 12.49
N SER A 44 15.24 6.93 13.67
CA SER A 44 16.21 5.85 13.93
C SER A 44 15.61 4.45 13.80
N LEU A 45 14.28 4.30 13.94
CA LEU A 45 13.59 3.03 13.77
C LEU A 45 13.21 2.75 12.31
N ARG A 46 13.36 3.74 11.42
CA ARG A 46 12.94 3.63 10.03
C ARG A 46 14.08 3.06 9.19
N THR A 47 13.85 1.91 8.58
CA THR A 47 14.84 1.24 7.72
C THR A 47 14.25 1.04 6.33
N PRO A 48 15.08 0.84 5.28
CA PRO A 48 14.59 0.46 3.96
C PRO A 48 13.64 -0.73 4.08
N TYR A 49 12.44 -0.58 3.53
CA TYR A 49 11.38 -1.56 3.70
C TYR A 49 11.67 -2.86 2.94
N GLU A 50 11.43 -3.99 3.59
CA GLU A 50 11.63 -5.32 3.03
C GLU A 50 10.32 -6.14 3.03
N SER A 51 9.99 -6.70 1.87
CA SER A 51 8.85 -7.60 1.69
C SER A 51 9.04 -8.55 0.51
N GLU A 52 8.15 -9.54 0.36
CA GLU A 52 8.13 -10.37 -0.85
C GLU A 52 7.82 -9.53 -2.10
N ALA A 53 7.02 -8.47 -1.98
CA ALA A 53 6.78 -7.54 -3.08
C ALA A 53 8.06 -6.79 -3.49
N VAL A 54 8.90 -6.38 -2.52
CA VAL A 54 10.22 -5.79 -2.82
C VAL A 54 11.10 -6.78 -3.57
N ARG A 55 11.21 -8.03 -3.09
CA ARG A 55 12.00 -9.08 -3.76
C ARG A 55 11.45 -9.45 -5.14
N ALA A 56 10.14 -9.35 -5.33
CA ALA A 56 9.47 -9.60 -6.61
C ALA A 56 9.61 -8.43 -7.61
N GLY A 57 10.27 -7.33 -7.25
CA GLY A 57 10.47 -6.19 -8.14
C GLY A 57 9.25 -5.27 -8.30
N VAL A 58 8.27 -5.35 -7.39
CA VAL A 58 7.08 -4.47 -7.40
C VAL A 58 7.48 -2.99 -7.26
N TYR A 59 8.52 -2.75 -6.47
CA TYR A 59 9.03 -1.41 -6.18
C TYR A 59 10.21 -1.08 -7.08
N PRO A 60 10.15 0.04 -7.84
CA PRO A 60 11.37 0.65 -8.36
C PRO A 60 12.33 0.94 -7.20
N ALA A 61 13.63 0.69 -7.36
CA ALA A 61 14.62 0.85 -6.28
C ALA A 61 14.51 2.20 -5.54
N ARG A 62 14.31 3.30 -6.28
CA ARG A 62 14.14 4.66 -5.75
C ARG A 62 12.82 4.93 -5.01
N LYS A 63 11.90 3.96 -4.99
CA LYS A 63 10.56 4.05 -4.38
C LYS A 63 10.36 3.00 -3.28
N ILE A 64 11.41 2.30 -2.86
CA ILE A 64 11.35 1.46 -1.66
C ILE A 64 11.30 2.42 -0.45
N PRO A 65 10.21 2.42 0.34
CA PRO A 65 10.05 3.38 1.42
C PRO A 65 10.94 3.05 2.62
N ARG A 66 11.24 4.05 3.46
CA ARG A 66 11.80 3.83 4.80
C ARG A 66 10.69 3.81 5.86
N LEU A 67 10.46 2.65 6.47
CA LEU A 67 9.37 2.41 7.42
C LEU A 67 9.90 1.90 8.76
N CYS A 68 9.21 2.25 9.85
CA CYS A 68 9.39 1.59 11.13
C CYS A 68 8.72 0.19 11.11
N PRO A 69 9.01 -0.70 12.09
CA PRO A 69 8.47 -2.06 12.11
C PRO A 69 6.94 -2.13 12.08
N GLU A 70 6.25 -1.22 12.77
CA GLU A 70 4.79 -1.17 12.80
C GLU A 70 4.20 -0.81 11.42
N CYS A 71 4.68 0.29 10.82
CA CYS A 71 4.25 0.71 9.49
C CYS A 71 4.57 -0.33 8.42
N ALA A 72 5.72 -1.02 8.53
CA ALA A 72 6.09 -2.11 7.64
C ALA A 72 5.09 -3.28 7.71
N ALA A 73 4.58 -3.62 8.90
CA ALA A 73 3.57 -4.67 9.05
C ALA A 73 2.24 -4.29 8.36
N HIS A 74 1.79 -3.04 8.53
CA HIS A 74 0.58 -2.53 7.86
C HIS A 74 0.73 -2.50 6.33
N THR A 75 1.90 -2.08 5.83
CA THR A 75 2.19 -2.09 4.39
C THR A 75 2.17 -3.53 3.85
N ARG A 76 2.81 -4.48 4.52
CA ARG A 76 2.82 -5.90 4.12
C ARG A 76 1.42 -6.51 4.10
N TYR A 77 0.57 -6.16 5.07
CA TYR A 77 -0.82 -6.57 5.07
C TYR A 77 -1.57 -6.04 3.83
N GLY A 78 -1.37 -4.75 3.51
CA GLY A 78 -2.01 -4.11 2.36
C GLY A 78 -1.53 -4.65 1.00
N GLU A 79 -0.25 -4.97 0.87
CA GLU A 79 0.32 -5.65 -0.32
C GLU A 79 -0.46 -6.94 -0.64
N VAL A 80 -0.56 -7.82 0.36
CA VAL A 80 -1.26 -9.09 0.24
C VAL A 80 -2.72 -8.89 -0.11
N ARG A 81 -3.41 -7.96 0.57
CA ARG A 81 -4.84 -7.70 0.28
C ARG A 81 -5.04 -7.12 -1.11
N ARG A 82 -4.14 -6.27 -1.58
CA ARG A 82 -4.21 -5.74 -2.95
C ARG A 82 -4.01 -6.85 -3.96
N ALA A 83 -2.99 -7.70 -3.80
CA ALA A 83 -2.74 -8.85 -4.68
C ALA A 83 -3.94 -9.81 -4.72
N LEU A 84 -4.56 -10.09 -3.58
CA LEU A 84 -5.67 -11.05 -3.47
C LEU A 84 -7.07 -10.49 -3.76
N CYS A 85 -7.22 -9.19 -4.00
CA CYS A 85 -8.55 -8.64 -4.27
C CYS A 85 -9.08 -9.16 -5.62
N ARG A 86 -10.34 -9.64 -5.59
CA ARG A 86 -11.02 -10.36 -6.67
C ARG A 86 -11.97 -9.48 -7.50
N ARG A 87 -12.01 -8.17 -7.24
CA ARG A 87 -12.91 -7.25 -7.93
C ARG A 87 -12.28 -6.81 -9.24
N GLU A 88 -13.08 -6.88 -10.31
CA GLU A 88 -12.72 -6.44 -11.65
C GLU A 88 -13.96 -5.77 -12.29
N PRO A 89 -13.89 -4.49 -12.73
CA PRO A 89 -12.79 -3.55 -12.47
C PRO A 89 -12.59 -3.30 -10.97
N ARG A 90 -11.35 -3.02 -10.57
CA ARG A 90 -11.00 -2.85 -9.16
C ARG A 90 -11.37 -1.46 -8.65
N PRO A 91 -12.39 -1.30 -7.78
CA PRO A 91 -12.73 0.01 -7.25
C PRO A 91 -11.67 0.48 -6.25
N SER A 92 -11.70 1.78 -5.91
CA SER A 92 -10.95 2.26 -4.76
C SER A 92 -11.36 1.49 -3.50
N CYS A 93 -10.41 1.20 -2.61
CA CYS A 93 -10.75 0.50 -1.36
C CYS A 93 -11.71 1.32 -0.48
N LYS A 94 -11.78 2.64 -0.67
CA LYS A 94 -12.69 3.56 0.02
C LYS A 94 -14.14 3.35 -0.40
N THR A 95 -14.40 3.08 -1.68
CA THR A 95 -15.75 2.93 -2.26
C THR A 95 -16.15 1.47 -2.49
N CYS A 96 -15.30 0.51 -2.11
CA CYS A 96 -15.59 -0.91 -2.27
C CYS A 96 -16.72 -1.36 -1.34
N SER A 97 -17.82 -1.86 -1.90
CA SER A 97 -18.98 -2.35 -1.14
C SER A 97 -18.71 -3.56 -0.25
N ASN A 98 -17.62 -4.30 -0.48
CA ASN A 98 -17.21 -5.42 0.36
C ASN A 98 -15.75 -5.22 0.80
N HIS A 99 -15.55 -4.71 2.01
CA HIS A 99 -14.21 -4.42 2.53
C HIS A 99 -13.53 -5.70 3.05
N CYS A 100 -12.34 -5.99 2.53
CA CYS A 100 -11.54 -7.16 2.93
C CYS A 100 -10.47 -6.85 4.00
N TYR A 101 -10.33 -5.58 4.40
CA TYR A 101 -9.44 -5.17 5.48
C TYR A 101 -9.98 -5.61 6.84
N ALA A 102 -9.10 -6.03 7.74
CA ALA A 102 -9.47 -6.21 9.14
C ALA A 102 -9.78 -4.82 9.73
N PRO A 103 -10.66 -4.69 10.74
CA PRO A 103 -11.06 -3.39 11.27
C PRO A 103 -9.88 -2.51 11.71
N ALA A 104 -8.90 -3.07 12.43
CA ALA A 104 -7.70 -2.34 12.87
C ALA A 104 -6.84 -1.85 11.69
N GLU A 105 -6.63 -2.71 10.69
CA GLU A 105 -5.91 -2.35 9.46
C GLU A 105 -6.65 -1.27 8.69
N GLN A 106 -7.98 -1.37 8.59
CA GLN A 106 -8.79 -0.34 7.92
C GLN A 106 -8.67 1.01 8.63
N ALA A 107 -8.67 1.02 9.97
CA ALA A 107 -8.51 2.23 10.76
C ALA A 107 -7.13 2.87 10.53
N PHE A 108 -6.06 2.07 10.57
CA PHE A 108 -4.71 2.54 10.27
C PHE A 108 -4.61 3.10 8.85
N GLN A 109 -5.06 2.35 7.84
CA GLN A 109 -4.96 2.77 6.45
C GLN A 109 -5.75 4.06 6.18
N ARG A 110 -6.96 4.18 6.76
CA ARG A 110 -7.75 5.42 6.67
C ARG A 110 -7.00 6.60 7.31
N LYS A 111 -6.43 6.42 8.50
CA LYS A 111 -5.67 7.46 9.20
C LYS A 111 -4.44 7.89 8.39
N ALA A 112 -3.64 6.92 7.95
CA ALA A 112 -2.43 7.17 7.17
C ALA A 112 -2.74 7.86 5.84
N MET A 113 -3.72 7.36 5.07
CA MET A 113 -4.12 7.96 3.80
C MET A 113 -4.70 9.36 3.96
N ALA A 114 -5.54 9.60 4.98
CA ALA A 114 -6.10 10.92 5.25
C ALA A 114 -5.01 11.94 5.57
N TYR A 115 -3.98 11.54 6.32
CA TYR A 115 -2.84 12.38 6.65
C TYR A 115 -1.92 12.63 5.44
N ALA A 116 -1.58 11.56 4.74
CA ALA A 116 -0.58 11.56 3.68
C ALA A 116 -1.10 12.13 2.35
N GLY A 117 -2.39 11.98 2.03
CA GLY A 117 -2.97 12.39 0.76
C GLY A 117 -2.66 13.84 0.36
N PRO A 118 -2.98 14.84 1.20
CA PRO A 118 -2.64 16.24 0.92
C PRO A 118 -1.12 16.50 0.86
N ARG A 119 -0.33 15.74 1.62
CA ARG A 119 1.14 15.90 1.73
C ARG A 119 1.90 15.25 0.59
N ALA A 120 1.33 14.22 -0.04
CA ALA A 120 1.92 13.52 -1.19
C ALA A 120 2.14 14.47 -2.38
N MET A 121 1.33 15.53 -2.52
CA MET A 121 1.51 16.55 -3.53
C MET A 121 2.81 17.34 -3.36
N PHE A 122 3.25 17.57 -2.11
CA PHE A 122 4.40 18.41 -1.79
C PHE A 122 5.72 17.65 -1.65
N ARG A 123 5.68 16.31 -1.49
CA ARG A 123 6.89 15.46 -1.31
C ARG A 123 7.37 14.74 -2.59
N GLY A 124 7.06 15.27 -3.76
CA GLY A 124 7.57 14.72 -5.05
C GLY A 124 6.70 13.63 -5.69
N HIS A 125 5.45 13.48 -5.27
CA HIS A 125 4.44 12.61 -5.90
C HIS A 125 3.25 13.38 -6.48
N ALA A 126 3.43 14.68 -6.78
CA ALA A 126 2.39 15.57 -7.31
C ALA A 126 1.56 14.94 -8.44
N ILE A 127 2.20 14.28 -9.41
CA ILE A 127 1.52 13.73 -10.60
C ILE A 127 0.62 12.52 -10.27
N GLU A 128 1.03 11.65 -9.34
CA GLU A 128 0.25 10.46 -8.95
C GLU A 128 -0.91 10.83 -8.02
N ALA A 129 -0.69 11.78 -7.09
CA ALA A 129 -1.72 12.30 -6.21
C ALA A 129 -2.80 13.06 -6.99
N ILE A 130 -2.42 13.84 -8.00
CA ILE A 130 -3.37 14.53 -8.90
C ILE A 130 -4.16 13.50 -9.74
N ARG A 131 -3.50 12.47 -10.30
CA ARG A 131 -4.21 11.42 -11.06
C ARG A 131 -5.22 10.66 -10.20
N HIS A 132 -4.87 10.36 -8.95
CA HIS A 132 -5.76 9.69 -8.01
C HIS A 132 -6.91 10.60 -7.55
N LEU A 133 -6.65 11.90 -7.33
CA LEU A 133 -7.68 12.89 -7.00
C LEU A 133 -8.70 13.05 -8.14
N ILE A 134 -8.24 13.09 -9.39
CA ILE A 134 -9.11 13.16 -10.57
C ILE A 134 -9.95 11.88 -10.69
N GLN A 135 -9.35 10.70 -10.48
CA GLN A 135 -10.07 9.41 -10.46
C GLN A 135 -11.08 9.30 -9.31
N THR A 136 -10.81 9.93 -8.16
CA THR A 136 -11.71 9.90 -6.99
C THR A 136 -12.83 10.93 -7.07
N ARG A 137 -12.68 11.99 -7.88
CA ARG A 137 -13.70 13.05 -8.05
C ARG A 137 -14.64 12.83 -9.22
N LEU A 138 -14.27 12.00 -10.19
CA LEU A 138 -15.06 11.69 -11.40
C LEU A 138 -15.79 10.33 -11.32
N SER A 139 -15.81 9.69 -10.14
CA SER A 139 -16.51 8.44 -9.86
C SER A 139 -17.53 8.59 -8.75
#